data_AF-A0A7C0WWR1-F1
#
_entry.id   AF-A0A7C0WWR1-F1
#
_cell.length_a   1.000
_cell.length_b   1.000
_cell.length_c   1.000
_cell.angle_alpha   90.00
_cell.angle_beta   90.00
_cell.angle_gamma   90.00
#
_symmetry.space_group_name_H-M   'P 1'
#
loop_
_entity.id
_entity.type
_entity.pdbx_description
1 polymer ?
#
loop_
_entity_poly.entity_id
_entity_poly.type
_entity_poly.pdbx_seq_one_letter_code
_entity_poly.pdbx_strand_id
1 'polypeptide(L)'
;NQRFAGNRPNSILIADRLTPYSMGALLALYENKIAFQGFTWNINSFDQEGVQLGKILAGRLLEQLAAEKEGKTGPLAGESAELNLLRAAGGIG
;
A
#
# COMPACT_ATOMS: atom_id res chain seq x y z
N ASN A 1 3.67 -14.09 37.59
CA ASN A 1 2.79 -13.77 36.45
C ASN A 1 2.56 -15.05 35.64
N GLN A 2 1.46 -15.78 35.88
CA GLN A 2 1.21 -17.15 35.36
C GLN A 2 -0.24 -17.37 34.86
N ARG A 3 -0.97 -16.31 34.49
CA ARG A 3 -2.32 -16.45 33.93
C ARG A 3 -2.31 -16.20 32.43
N PHE A 4 -2.46 -17.26 31.65
CA PHE A 4 -2.72 -17.18 30.21
C PHE A 4 -4.17 -17.54 29.94
N ALA A 5 -4.99 -16.57 29.50
CA ALA A 5 -6.43 -16.75 29.28
C ALA A 5 -6.81 -17.66 28.08
N GLY A 6 -5.84 -18.22 27.35
CA GLY A 6 -6.12 -19.07 26.18
C GLY A 6 -6.91 -18.37 25.06
N ASN A 7 -7.80 -19.13 24.39
CA ASN A 7 -8.71 -18.68 23.33
C ASN A 7 -8.06 -17.93 22.15
N ARG A 8 -6.93 -18.46 21.67
CA ARG A 8 -6.22 -17.94 20.50
C ARG A 8 -6.35 -18.95 19.35
N PRO A 9 -7.32 -18.76 18.44
CA PRO A 9 -7.45 -19.67 17.31
C PRO A 9 -6.21 -19.60 16.44
N ASN A 10 -5.76 -20.76 15.95
CA ASN A 10 -4.66 -20.88 15.01
C ASN A 10 -5.03 -21.85 13.89
N SER A 11 -4.25 -21.82 12.83
CA SER A 11 -4.33 -22.80 11.75
C SER A 11 -2.91 -23.27 11.46
N ILE A 12 -2.72 -24.59 11.41
CA ILE A 12 -1.44 -25.21 11.13
C ILE A 12 -1.55 -25.91 9.78
N LEU A 13 -0.71 -25.49 8.84
CA LEU A 13 -0.53 -26.15 7.55
C LEU A 13 0.74 -26.98 7.61
N ILE A 14 0.64 -28.27 7.36
CA ILE A 14 1.76 -29.22 7.45
C ILE A 14 2.01 -29.81 6.07
N ALA A 15 3.28 -29.85 5.67
CA ALA A 15 3.75 -30.53 4.46
C ALA A 15 5.06 -31.26 4.77
N ASP A 16 5.31 -32.39 4.10
CA ASP A 16 6.49 -33.23 4.37
C ASP A 16 7.81 -32.54 4.01
N ARG A 17 7.80 -31.72 2.95
CA ARG A 17 8.96 -30.95 2.48
C ARG A 17 8.50 -29.71 1.71
N LEU A 18 9.28 -28.64 1.81
CA LEU A 18 9.18 -27.51 0.88
C LEU A 18 9.80 -27.89 -0.46
N THR A 19 8.95 -28.09 -1.46
CA THR A 19 9.29 -28.36 -2.86
C THR A 19 8.67 -27.26 -3.72
N PRO A 20 9.08 -27.08 -4.99
CA PRO A 20 8.43 -26.12 -5.88
C PRO A 20 6.91 -26.34 -5.97
N TYR A 21 6.47 -27.60 -5.96
CA TYR A 21 5.06 -27.96 -5.93
C TYR A 21 4.36 -27.53 -4.63
N SER A 22 4.91 -27.88 -3.47
CA SER A 22 4.26 -27.52 -2.18
C SER A 22 4.32 -26.02 -1.90
N MET A 23 5.34 -25.31 -2.39
CA MET A 23 5.39 -23.84 -2.38
C MET A 23 4.31 -23.23 -3.27
N GLY A 24 4.14 -23.73 -4.49
CA GLY A 24 3.10 -23.28 -5.41
C GLY A 24 1.69 -23.52 -4.84
N ALA A 25 1.46 -24.70 -4.25
CA ALA A 25 0.21 -25.02 -3.59
C ALA A 25 -0.08 -24.10 -2.38
N LEU A 26 0.95 -23.76 -1.60
CA LEU A 26 0.82 -22.81 -0.49
C LEU A 26 0.45 -21.41 -0.99
N LEU A 27 1.11 -20.92 -2.04
CA LEU A 27 0.79 -19.63 -2.64
C LEU A 27 -0.65 -19.60 -3.17
N ALA A 28 -1.03 -20.61 -3.95
CA ALA A 28 -2.37 -20.74 -4.52
C ALA A 28 -3.46 -20.82 -3.44
N LEU A 29 -3.18 -21.45 -2.30
CA LEU A 29 -4.09 -21.45 -1.15
C LEU A 29 -4.39 -20.04 -0.65
N TYR A 30 -3.35 -19.20 -0.49
CA TYR A 30 -3.53 -17.83 -0.02
C TYR A 30 -4.13 -16.91 -1.09
N GLU A 31 -3.79 -17.08 -2.36
CA GLU A 31 -4.42 -16.35 -3.47
C GLU A 31 -5.93 -16.60 -3.52
N ASN A 32 -6.34 -17.87 -3.49
CA ASN A 32 -7.76 -18.24 -3.48
C ASN A 32 -8.48 -17.78 -2.22
N LYS A 33 -7.82 -17.82 -1.05
CA LYS A 33 -8.39 -17.28 0.19
C LYS A 33 -8.72 -15.79 0.05
N ILE A 34 -7.77 -15.00 -0.46
CA ILE A 34 -7.95 -13.54 -0.62
C ILE A 34 -9.02 -13.25 -1.67
N ALA A 35 -8.99 -13.93 -2.81
CA ALA A 35 -10.02 -13.78 -3.84
C ALA A 35 -11.42 -14.11 -3.32
N PHE A 36 -11.56 -15.24 -2.60
CA PHE A 36 -12.83 -15.65 -2.00
C PHE A 36 -13.36 -14.64 -0.98
N GLN A 37 -12.48 -14.08 -0.13
CA GLN A 37 -12.86 -13.03 0.80
C GLN A 37 -13.33 -11.76 0.07
N GLY A 38 -12.64 -11.36 -1.01
CA GLY A 38 -13.06 -10.26 -1.87
C GLY A 38 -14.46 -10.44 -2.45
N PHE A 39 -14.71 -11.61 -3.05
CA PHE A 39 -16.03 -11.95 -3.58
C PHE A 39 -17.10 -11.94 -2.50
N THR A 40 -16.80 -12.46 -1.31
CA THR A 40 -17.73 -12.47 -0.17
C THR A 40 -18.10 -11.06 0.28
N TRP A 41 -17.14 -10.13 0.27
CA TRP A 41 -17.37 -8.73 0.64
C TRP A 41 -17.84 -7.85 -0.52
N ASN A 42 -18.03 -8.41 -1.72
CA ASN A 42 -18.37 -7.67 -2.93
C ASN A 42 -17.38 -6.52 -3.22
N ILE A 43 -16.08 -6.78 -3.01
CA ILE A 43 -14.99 -5.86 -3.33
C ILE A 43 -14.09 -6.47 -4.41
N ASN A 44 -13.43 -5.62 -5.21
CA ASN A 44 -12.48 -6.09 -6.20
C ASN A 44 -11.10 -6.33 -5.57
N SER A 45 -10.75 -7.60 -5.30
CA SER A 45 -9.44 -7.98 -4.75
C SER A 45 -8.27 -7.86 -5.74
N PHE A 46 -8.54 -7.56 -7.00
CA PHE A 46 -7.54 -7.52 -8.07
C PHE A 46 -7.11 -6.10 -8.43
N ASP A 47 -7.72 -5.09 -7.81
CA ASP A 47 -7.51 -3.69 -8.15
C ASP A 47 -6.68 -2.93 -7.10
N GLN A 48 -6.02 -1.85 -7.54
CA GLN A 48 -5.09 -1.06 -6.72
C GLN A 48 -5.21 0.45 -6.98
N GLU A 49 -6.42 0.96 -7.25
CA GLU A 49 -6.64 2.39 -7.52
C GLU A 49 -6.08 3.34 -6.43
N GLY A 50 -5.99 2.88 -5.18
CA GLY A 50 -5.43 3.66 -4.07
C GLY A 50 -3.96 4.09 -4.22
N VAL A 51 -3.19 3.51 -5.15
CA VAL A 51 -1.77 3.87 -5.34
C VAL A 51 -1.57 5.09 -6.24
N GLN A 52 -2.56 5.45 -7.04
CA GLN A 52 -2.37 6.42 -8.14
C GLN A 52 -2.14 7.84 -7.61
N LEU A 53 -2.95 8.27 -6.64
CA LEU A 53 -2.81 9.60 -6.06
C LEU A 53 -1.44 9.80 -5.41
N GLY A 54 -0.95 8.80 -4.68
CA GLY A 54 0.38 8.83 -4.06
C GLY A 54 1.50 8.99 -5.10
N LYS A 55 1.43 8.27 -6.22
CA LYS A 55 2.40 8.41 -7.33
C LYS A 55 2.39 9.82 -7.94
N ILE A 56 1.21 10.39 -8.16
CA ILE A 56 1.05 11.74 -8.72
C ILE A 56 1.64 12.79 -7.77
N LEU A 57 1.28 12.73 -6.49
CA LEU A 57 1.76 13.68 -5.49
C LEU A 57 3.28 13.59 -5.30
N ALA A 58 3.83 12.38 -5.20
CA ALA A 58 5.27 12.17 -5.11
C ALA A 58 6.02 12.71 -6.35
N GLY A 59 5.47 12.51 -7.56
CA GLY A 59 6.04 13.06 -8.79
C GLY A 59 6.13 14.58 -8.76
N ARG A 60 5.03 15.26 -8.40
CA ARG A 60 4.98 16.73 -8.28
C ARG A 60 5.99 17.27 -7.26
N LEU A 61 6.14 16.59 -6.11
CA LEU A 61 7.13 16.97 -5.10
C LEU A 61 8.56 16.86 -5.65
N LEU A 62 8.88 15.77 -6.35
CA LEU A 62 10.20 15.56 -6.91
C LEU A 62 10.56 16.64 -7.94
N GLU A 63 9.60 17.03 -8.79
CA GLU A 63 9.78 18.12 -9.76
C GLU A 63 10.05 19.46 -9.08
N GLN A 64 9.32 19.78 -8.01
CA GLN A 64 9.54 21.02 -7.23
C GLN A 64 10.92 21.05 -6.59
N LEU A 65 11.33 19.95 -5.93
CA LEU A 65 12.66 19.85 -5.31
C LEU A 65 13.79 19.96 -6.34
N ALA A 66 13.58 19.47 -7.56
CA ALA A 66 14.53 19.63 -8.66
C ALA A 66 14.61 21.09 -9.14
N ALA A 67 13.46 21.76 -9.30
CA ALA A 67 13.40 23.16 -9.71
C ALA A 67 14.06 24.11 -8.68
N GLU A 68 13.85 23.86 -7.37
CA GLU A 68 14.51 24.57 -6.28
C GLU A 68 16.04 24.44 -6.35
N LYS A 69 16.55 23.22 -6.58
CA LYS A 69 18.00 22.98 -6.74
C LYS A 69 18.60 23.69 -7.95
N GLU A 70 17.82 23.86 -9.03
CA GLU A 70 18.25 24.54 -10.25
C GLU A 70 18.08 26.07 -10.20
N GLY A 71 17.56 26.62 -9.09
CA GLY A 71 17.32 28.06 -8.96
C GLY A 71 16.20 28.60 -9.85
N LYS A 72 15.34 27.72 -10.40
CA LYS A 72 14.19 28.08 -11.24
C LYS A 72 12.96 28.24 -10.36
N THR A 73 12.65 29.46 -9.97
CA THR A 73 11.46 29.77 -9.17
C THR A 73 10.22 29.90 -10.06
N GLY A 74 9.32 28.92 -9.97
CA GLY A 74 8.00 28.96 -10.62
C GLY A 74 7.02 29.94 -9.94
N PRO A 75 5.76 30.05 -10.41
CA PRO A 75 4.77 31.04 -9.94
C PRO A 75 4.41 30.97 -8.44
N LEU A 76 4.81 29.91 -7.73
CA LEU A 76 4.54 29.66 -6.31
C LEU A 76 5.81 29.77 -5.43
N ALA A 77 6.85 30.43 -5.94
CA ALA A 77 8.13 30.60 -5.24
C ALA A 77 7.96 31.40 -3.94
N GLY A 78 7.83 30.69 -2.83
CA GLY A 78 7.62 31.26 -1.50
C GLY A 78 6.80 30.36 -0.57
N GLU A 79 6.05 29.41 -1.12
CA GLU A 79 5.30 28.42 -0.32
C GLU A 79 6.11 27.13 -0.12
N SER A 80 6.04 26.55 1.08
CA SER A 80 6.73 25.29 1.37
C SER A 80 6.18 24.16 0.49
N ALA A 81 7.05 23.23 0.09
CA ALA A 81 6.68 22.04 -0.68
C ALA A 81 5.53 21.24 -0.01
N GLU A 82 5.49 21.25 1.32
CA GLU A 82 4.43 20.63 2.13
C GLU A 82 3.06 21.29 1.92
N LEU A 83 2.98 22.62 1.88
CA LEU A 83 1.73 23.35 1.69
C LEU A 83 1.17 23.13 0.29
N ASN A 84 2.05 23.09 -0.72
CA ASN A 84 1.70 22.78 -2.10
C ASN A 84 1.16 21.35 -2.26
N LEU A 85 1.74 20.38 -1.56
CA LEU A 85 1.27 19.00 -1.52
C LEU A 85 -0.11 18.87 -0.87
N LEU A 86 -0.32 19.54 0.26
CA LEU A 86 -1.61 19.58 0.96
C LEU A 86 -2.72 20.14 0.06
N ARG A 87 -2.42 21.21 -0.70
CA ARG A 87 -3.36 21.77 -1.68
C ARG A 87 -3.61 20.82 -2.85
N ALA A 88 -2.57 20.22 -3.40
CA ALA A 88 -2.66 19.26 -4.50
C ALA A 88 -3.42 17.97 -4.12
N ALA A 89 -3.38 17.58 -2.85
CA ALA A 89 -4.13 16.46 -2.29
C ALA A 89 -5.58 16.82 -1.90
N GLY A 90 -6.01 18.08 -2.09
CA GLY A 90 -7.35 18.55 -1.75
C GLY A 90 -7.58 18.83 -0.26
N GLY A 91 -6.52 18.93 0.54
CA GLY A 91 -6.59 19.11 2.00
C GLY A 91 -6.85 20.55 2.46
N ILE A 92 -6.62 21.55 1.61
CA ILE A 92 -6.84 22.97 1.92
C ILE A 92 -7.28 23.69 0.64
N GLY A 93 -8.46 24.31 0.65
CA GLY A 93 -8.92 25.24 -0.39
C GLY A 93 -8.32 26.62 -0.19
#